data_AF-A0A392Q5D6-F1
#
_entry.id   AF-A0A392Q5D6-F1
#
_cell.length_a   1.000
_cell.length_b   1.000
_cell.length_c   1.000
_cell.angle_alpha   90.00
_cell.angle_beta   90.00
_cell.angle_gamma   90.00
#
_symmetry.space_group_name_H-M   'P 1'
#
loop_
_entity.id
_entity.type
_entity.pdbx_description
1 polymer ?
#
loop_
_entity_poly.entity_id
_entity_poly.type
_entity_poly.pdbx_seq_one_letter_code
_entity_poly.pdbx_strand_id
1 'polypeptide(L)'
;YVVYVKEGVYDELVTVTKKMVNLTMYGDGGLKSIITGNKNYVDGVRTFQTASFVVLGDGFLGRDMGFRNTAGAIKHQAVAARIQADQAIFVNCNFEGYQDTL
;
A
#
# COMPACT_ATOMS: atom_id res chain seq x y z
N TYR A 1 -14.68 -7.36 -8.09
CA TYR A 1 -14.61 -8.33 -6.97
C TYR A 1 -14.34 -7.54 -5.68
N VAL A 2 -14.83 -7.96 -4.52
CA VAL A 2 -14.72 -7.19 -3.28
C VAL A 2 -14.01 -8.01 -2.20
N VAL A 3 -13.00 -7.40 -1.59
CA VAL A 3 -12.24 -7.93 -0.46
C VAL A 3 -12.48 -7.04 0.75
N TYR A 4 -12.95 -7.63 1.84
CA TYR A 4 -13.07 -6.98 3.13
C TYR A 4 -11.89 -7.36 4.02
N VAL A 5 -11.20 -6.36 4.56
CA VAL A 5 -10.07 -6.51 5.47
C VAL A 5 -10.49 -6.02 6.85
N LYS A 6 -10.56 -6.91 7.83
CA LYS A 6 -10.93 -6.54 9.20
C LYS A 6 -9.89 -5.63 9.84
N GLU A 7 -10.22 -5.04 10.98
CA GLU A 7 -9.25 -4.32 11.80
C GLU A 7 -8.05 -5.21 12.16
N GLY A 8 -6.86 -4.66 12.03
CA GLY A 8 -5.62 -5.38 12.19
C GLY A 8 -4.46 -4.68 11.49
N VAL A 9 -3.26 -4.98 11.98
CA VAL A 9 -2.01 -4.61 11.32
C VAL A 9 -1.47 -5.86 10.62
N TYR A 10 -1.38 -5.79 9.30
CA TYR A 10 -0.97 -6.87 8.42
C TYR A 10 0.46 -6.57 7.94
N ASP A 11 1.46 -7.20 8.57
CA ASP A 11 2.88 -7.09 8.19
C ASP A 11 3.19 -8.03 7.02
N GLU A 12 2.70 -7.62 5.84
CA GLU A 12 2.84 -8.36 4.60
C GLU A 12 2.93 -7.41 3.40
N LEU A 13 3.64 -7.86 2.36
CA LEU A 13 3.80 -7.11 1.13
C LEU A 13 2.76 -7.58 0.12
N VAL A 14 1.84 -6.70 -0.24
CA VAL A 14 0.70 -7.06 -1.10
C VAL A 14 0.88 -6.47 -2.49
N THR A 15 0.63 -7.29 -3.51
CA THR A 15 0.63 -6.86 -4.92
C THR A 15 -0.68 -7.25 -5.60
N VAL A 16 -1.47 -6.24 -5.97
CA VAL A 16 -2.63 -6.40 -6.86
C VAL A 16 -2.10 -6.48 -8.29
N THR A 17 -2.05 -7.69 -8.84
CA THR A 17 -1.47 -7.94 -10.16
C THR A 17 -2.34 -7.40 -11.29
N LYS A 18 -1.77 -7.24 -12.49
CA LYS A 18 -2.49 -6.76 -13.70
C LYS A 18 -3.75 -7.56 -14.05
N LYS A 19 -3.82 -8.84 -13.65
CA LYS A 19 -4.97 -9.71 -13.91
C LYS A 19 -6.16 -9.42 -12.97
N MET A 20 -5.95 -8.67 -11.89
CA MET A 20 -6.94 -8.37 -10.86
C MET A 20 -7.62 -7.03 -11.16
N VAL A 21 -8.39 -6.98 -12.24
CA VAL A 21 -9.09 -5.76 -12.70
C VAL A 21 -10.38 -5.55 -11.89
N ASN A 22 -10.75 -4.29 -11.63
CA ASN A 22 -11.95 -3.90 -10.89
C ASN A 22 -12.04 -4.57 -9.50
N LEU A 23 -10.89 -4.62 -8.81
CA LEU A 23 -10.79 -5.10 -7.44
C LEU A 23 -11.10 -3.96 -6.48
N THR A 24 -12.06 -4.18 -5.59
CA THR A 24 -12.32 -3.30 -4.45
C THR A 24 -11.75 -3.93 -3.20
N MET A 25 -10.93 -3.19 -2.46
CA MET A 25 -10.47 -3.53 -1.13
C MET A 25 -11.00 -2.48 -0.16
N TYR A 26 -11.67 -2.91 0.90
CA TYR A 26 -12.10 -2.02 1.96
C TYR A 26 -11.85 -2.58 3.35
N GLY A 27 -11.67 -1.68 4.33
CA GLY A 27 -11.43 -2.07 5.71
C GLY A 27 -12.32 -1.35 6.73
N ASP A 28 -11.99 -1.55 8.01
CA ASP A 28 -12.72 -0.96 9.14
C ASP A 28 -12.29 0.49 9.46
N GLY A 29 -11.36 1.05 8.68
CA GLY A 29 -10.87 2.42 8.78
C GLY A 29 -9.38 2.55 8.47
N GLY A 30 -8.96 3.70 7.95
CA GLY A 30 -7.57 3.95 7.53
C GLY A 30 -6.51 3.85 8.64
N LEU A 31 -6.93 3.92 9.90
CA LEU A 31 -6.06 3.74 11.08
C LEU A 31 -6.27 2.39 11.79
N LYS A 32 -7.16 1.54 11.27
CA LYS A 32 -7.53 0.25 11.88
C LYS A 32 -7.11 -0.94 11.03
N SER A 33 -7.35 -0.90 9.72
CA SER A 33 -6.99 -1.95 8.77
C SER A 33 -5.78 -1.52 7.98
N ILE A 34 -4.59 -1.92 8.42
CA ILE A 34 -3.31 -1.37 7.94
C ILE A 34 -2.46 -2.48 7.33
N ILE A 35 -2.08 -2.31 6.06
CA ILE A 35 -1.00 -3.08 5.44
C ILE A 35 0.32 -2.35 5.67
N THR A 36 1.32 -3.05 6.19
CA THR A 36 2.61 -2.46 6.57
C THR A 36 3.80 -3.24 6.04
N GLY A 37 4.92 -2.53 5.84
CA GLY A 37 6.24 -3.08 5.59
C GLY A 37 7.35 -2.15 6.07
N ASN A 38 8.61 -2.49 5.81
CA ASN A 38 9.78 -1.71 6.26
C ASN A 38 10.96 -1.72 5.25
N LYS A 39 10.73 -2.13 4.00
CA LYS A 39 11.77 -2.14 2.96
C LYS A 39 12.20 -0.71 2.62
N ASN A 40 13.49 -0.54 2.35
CA ASN A 40 14.08 0.78 2.13
C ASN A 40 15.38 0.73 1.31
N TYR A 41 15.80 1.90 0.82
CA TYR A 41 16.99 2.05 -0.01
C TYR A 41 18.31 1.82 0.73
N VAL A 42 18.43 2.32 1.96
CA VAL A 42 19.66 2.19 2.76
C VAL A 42 20.04 0.72 2.99
N ASP A 43 19.05 -0.13 3.19
CA ASP A 43 19.24 -1.58 3.39
C ASP A 43 19.41 -2.35 2.06
N GLY A 44 19.61 -1.63 0.94
CA GLY A 44 19.98 -2.20 -0.36
C GLY A 44 18.80 -2.52 -1.29
N VAL A 45 17.57 -2.18 -0.92
CA VAL A 45 16.40 -2.41 -1.77
C VAL A 45 16.17 -1.23 -2.70
N ARG A 46 16.17 -1.45 -4.01
CA ARG A 46 15.87 -0.37 -4.98
C ARG A 46 14.50 0.25 -4.66
N THR A 47 14.40 1.57 -4.73
CA THR A 47 13.17 2.33 -4.38
C THR A 47 11.89 1.71 -4.95
N PHE A 48 11.91 1.28 -6.22
CA PHE A 48 10.74 0.67 -6.85
C PHE A 48 10.23 -0.62 -6.16
N GLN A 49 11.10 -1.33 -5.46
CA GLN A 49 10.84 -2.59 -4.77
C GLN A 49 10.61 -2.42 -3.27
N THR A 50 10.64 -1.19 -2.74
CA THR A 50 10.41 -0.90 -1.31
C THR A 50 8.93 -0.80 -0.95
N ALA A 51 8.04 -0.73 -1.95
CA ALA A 51 6.60 -0.60 -1.78
C ALA A 51 6.00 -1.70 -0.90
N SER A 52 5.28 -1.30 0.15
CA SER A 52 4.53 -2.22 1.01
C SER A 52 3.23 -2.69 0.35
N PHE A 53 2.59 -1.81 -0.42
CA PHE A 53 1.41 -2.11 -1.22
C PHE A 53 1.61 -1.71 -2.69
N VAL A 54 1.31 -2.60 -3.63
CA VAL A 54 1.46 -2.34 -5.08
C VAL A 54 0.15 -2.60 -5.81
N VAL A 55 -0.28 -1.65 -6.64
CA VAL A 55 -1.46 -1.77 -7.48
C VAL A 55 -1.11 -1.69 -8.95
N LEU A 56 -1.31 -2.79 -9.69
CA LEU A 56 -1.08 -2.90 -11.13
C LEU A 56 -2.36 -3.21 -11.93
N GLY A 57 -3.44 -3.63 -11.27
CA GLY A 57 -4.71 -3.96 -11.92
C GLY A 57 -5.62 -2.74 -12.04
N ASP A 58 -6.10 -2.46 -13.25
CA ASP A 58 -6.91 -1.28 -13.56
C ASP A 58 -8.28 -1.30 -12.84
N GLY A 59 -8.82 -0.12 -12.57
CA GLY A 59 -10.10 0.04 -11.88
C GLY A 59 -10.07 -0.35 -10.40
N PHE A 60 -8.89 -0.35 -9.77
CA PHE A 60 -8.75 -0.65 -8.35
C PHE A 60 -9.48 0.40 -7.49
N LEU A 61 -10.22 -0.04 -6.47
CA LEU A 61 -10.82 0.82 -5.47
C LEU A 61 -10.32 0.44 -4.08
N GLY A 62 -9.54 1.30 -3.44
CA GLY A 62 -9.19 1.21 -2.02
C GLY A 62 -10.09 2.11 -1.20
N ARG A 63 -10.66 1.61 -0.10
CA ARG A 63 -11.50 2.43 0.79
C ARG A 63 -11.30 2.09 2.26
N ASP A 64 -11.22 3.09 3.14
CA ASP A 64 -11.16 2.86 4.59
C ASP A 64 -9.97 1.95 5.00
N MET A 65 -8.83 2.10 4.33
CA MET A 65 -7.62 1.27 4.48
C MET A 65 -6.36 2.11 4.77
N GLY A 66 -5.42 1.54 5.51
CA GLY A 66 -4.10 2.12 5.77
C GLY A 66 -2.99 1.41 5.00
N PHE A 67 -2.06 2.17 4.43
CA PHE A 67 -0.86 1.66 3.76
C PHE A 67 0.36 2.33 4.37
N ARG A 68 1.27 1.55 4.96
CA ARG A 68 2.37 2.07 5.77
C ARG A 68 3.72 1.48 5.38
N ASN A 69 4.75 2.33 5.38
CA ASN A 69 6.15 1.88 5.44
C ASN A 69 6.85 2.46 6.68
N THR A 70 7.37 1.58 7.53
CA THR A 70 7.92 1.90 8.86
C THR A 70 9.44 2.07 8.88
N ALA A 71 10.11 2.11 7.72
CA ALA A 71 11.58 2.15 7.66
C ALA A 71 12.22 3.33 8.43
N GLY A 72 11.55 4.48 8.52
CA GLY A 72 12.08 5.65 9.22
C GLY A 72 12.82 6.63 8.31
N ALA A 73 12.91 7.90 8.73
CA ALA A 73 13.58 8.96 7.96
C ALA A 73 15.05 8.67 7.64
N ILE A 74 15.75 7.98 8.54
CA ILE A 74 17.18 7.65 8.39
C ILE A 74 17.43 6.60 7.29
N LYS A 75 16.39 5.90 6.83
CA LYS A 75 16.48 4.82 5.84
C LYS A 75 16.26 5.30 4.40
N HIS A 76 16.10 6.61 4.21
CA HIS A 76 15.82 7.24 2.92
C HIS A 76 14.58 6.65 2.23
N GLN A 77 14.62 6.41 0.91
CA GLN A 77 13.45 6.06 0.11
C GLN A 77 12.79 4.76 0.58
N ALA A 78 11.52 4.84 0.97
CA ALA A 78 10.76 3.73 1.54
C ALA A 78 9.26 3.89 1.23
N VAL A 79 8.80 3.21 0.19
CA VAL A 79 7.46 3.41 -0.38
C VAL A 79 6.40 2.69 0.44
N ALA A 80 5.31 3.37 0.80
CA ALA A 80 4.16 2.76 1.46
C ALA A 80 3.22 2.14 0.43
N ALA A 81 2.85 2.89 -0.60
CA ALA A 81 2.03 2.39 -1.69
C ALA A 81 2.58 2.82 -3.06
N ARG A 82 2.45 1.96 -4.07
CA ARG A 82 2.85 2.25 -5.45
C ARG A 82 1.74 1.87 -6.43
N ILE A 83 1.22 2.84 -7.17
CA ILE A 83 0.10 2.65 -8.08
C ILE A 83 0.56 2.84 -9.53
N GLN A 84 0.34 1.83 -10.36
CA GLN A 84 0.56 1.87 -11.82
C GLN A 84 -0.71 1.51 -12.60
N ALA A 85 -1.83 1.33 -11.92
CA ALA A 85 -3.12 1.02 -12.50
C ALA A 85 -3.81 2.29 -13.03
N ASP A 86 -4.52 2.16 -14.14
CA ASP A 86 -5.43 3.19 -14.62
C ASP A 86 -6.75 3.17 -13.83
N GLN A 87 -7.40 4.32 -13.71
CA GLN A 87 -8.69 4.49 -13.02
C GLN A 87 -8.69 3.95 -11.56
N ALA A 88 -7.55 4.04 -10.88
CA ALA A 88 -7.45 3.67 -9.47
C ALA A 88 -8.04 4.78 -8.56
N ILE A 89 -8.86 4.38 -7.60
CA ILE A 89 -9.55 5.29 -6.67
C ILE A 89 -9.20 4.91 -5.23
N PHE A 90 -8.89 5.91 -4.41
CA PHE A 90 -8.67 5.75 -2.97
C PHE A 90 -9.60 6.71 -2.21
N VAL A 91 -10.43 6.17 -1.31
CA VAL A 91 -11.41 6.96 -0.53
C VAL A 91 -11.21 6.71 0.96
N ASN A 92 -10.96 7.76 1.73
CA ASN A 92 -10.71 7.66 3.17
C ASN A 92 -9.59 6.65 3.53
N CYS A 93 -8.53 6.63 2.72
CA CYS A 93 -7.34 5.84 2.99
C CYS A 93 -6.27 6.68 3.68
N ASN A 94 -5.42 6.02 4.48
CA ASN A 94 -4.27 6.64 5.12
C ASN A 94 -2.98 6.11 4.48
N PHE A 95 -2.10 6.99 4.02
CA PHE A 95 -0.77 6.63 3.51
C PHE A 95 0.28 7.17 4.47
N GLU A 96 1.09 6.29 5.04
CA GLU A 96 2.01 6.63 6.11
C GLU A 96 3.43 6.16 5.80
N GLY A 97 4.38 7.08 5.86
CA GLY A 97 5.77 6.82 5.60
C GLY A 97 6.60 8.08 5.81
N TYR A 98 7.88 8.00 5.46
CA TYR A 98 8.79 9.14 5.51
C TYR A 98 9.09 9.61 4.08
N GLN A 99 10.22 9.20 3.50
CA GLN A 99 10.60 9.56 2.14
C GLN A 99 9.99 8.59 1.12
N ASP A 100 9.42 9.14 0.05
CA ASP A 100 8.78 8.43 -1.07
C ASP A 100 7.52 7.61 -0.68
N THR A 101 6.69 8.14 0.23
CA THR A 101 5.51 7.42 0.78
C THR A 101 4.52 6.89 -0.27
N LEU A 102 4.26 7.63 -1.37
CA LEU A 102 3.29 7.29 -2.42
C LEU A 102 3.88 7.49 -3.83
#